data_AF-A0A2I0QS71-F1
#
_entry.id   AF-A0A2I0QS71-F1
#
_cell.length_a   1.000
_cell.length_b   1.000
_cell.length_c   1.000
_cell.angle_alpha   90.00
_cell.angle_beta   90.00
_cell.angle_gamma   90.00
#
_symmetry.space_group_name_H-M   'P 1'
#
loop_
_entity.id
_entity.type
_entity.pdbx_description
1 polymer ?
#
loop_
_entity_poly.entity_id
_entity_poly.type
_entity_poly.pdbx_seq_one_letter_code
_entity_poly.pdbx_strand_id
1 'polypeptide(L)'
;MSLIGKTIKWRRNQLGFTQEKLAQGVCSVAQVSKLENDNASISDDQLTHICSKLEFDRETIVGEVDWQLKSQLEKWLDYLHEYDVPPSEDIFTEVKDLRPEQLHVDVYFLYLICLFGHYLVTDRMKEVEDFIDEVESKKVILKEFYPYSYHKFIGIYYRRKGMYSNAIEHLRIAEQELGDEIDPELYLVMATVYSRLNEILISNKYAQRAFKIFQEKLYYTRIIDCQIVLGNNYCLVGDFSSAEAYFNRVENLDAEHVFPNTRASIQHHIGYIHFQKYEYDQAEACFRKALELQVSPNDFLNAKYLLSFIYFRRDQMEAAKKEIQEGFDIARVYSNKRYNIKFNVLDLRLNKRKEDLVAYLSKTAIPFFEQNGEEAELKHYYYLIGQVLFELNRYKKSAEYLMKATEDFMV
;
A
#
# COMPACT_ATOMS: atom_id res chain seq x y z
N MET A 1 30.78 7.76 10.04
CA MET A 1 30.33 8.00 11.44
C MET A 1 29.92 6.66 12.01
N SER A 2 30.34 6.34 13.23
CA SER A 2 29.95 5.09 13.90
C SER A 2 28.52 5.22 14.45
N LEU A 3 27.70 4.17 14.39
CA LEU A 3 26.37 4.15 15.01
C LEU A 3 26.40 4.02 16.53
N ILE A 4 27.57 3.78 17.13
CA ILE A 4 27.71 3.37 18.54
C ILE A 4 27.14 4.43 19.49
N GLY A 5 27.58 5.68 19.42
CA GLY A 5 27.18 6.72 20.38
C GLY A 5 25.68 6.96 20.40
N LYS A 6 25.08 7.08 19.21
CA LYS A 6 23.64 7.26 19.05
C LYS A 6 22.85 6.02 19.46
N THR A 7 23.36 4.81 19.21
CA THR A 7 22.73 3.56 19.66
C THR A 7 22.71 3.46 21.19
N ILE A 8 23.81 3.82 21.85
CA ILE A 8 23.91 3.92 23.31
C ILE A 8 22.90 4.94 23.85
N LYS A 9 22.82 6.12 23.25
CA LYS A 9 21.85 7.17 23.61
C LYS A 9 20.40 6.68 23.48
N TRP A 10 20.08 6.01 22.38
CA TRP A 10 18.75 5.46 22.12
C TRP A 10 18.37 4.41 23.16
N ARG A 11 19.25 3.44 23.43
CA ARG A 11 18.97 2.39 24.42
C ARG A 11 18.86 2.96 25.84
N ARG A 12 19.70 3.94 26.17
CA ARG A 12 19.60 4.67 27.45
C ARG A 12 18.23 5.31 27.61
N ASN A 13 17.74 5.99 26.58
CA ASN A 13 16.42 6.62 26.60
C ASN A 13 15.29 5.59 26.70
N GLN A 14 15.39 4.46 25.98
CA GLN A 14 14.44 3.33 26.07
C GLN A 14 14.32 2.79 27.50
N LEU A 15 15.44 2.65 28.22
CA LEU A 15 15.48 2.19 29.62
C LEU A 15 15.16 3.30 30.64
N GLY A 16 14.87 4.52 30.20
CA GLY A 16 14.57 5.66 31.07
C GLY A 16 15.76 6.14 31.92
N PHE A 17 16.99 5.89 31.48
CA PHE A 17 18.19 6.31 32.20
C PHE A 17 18.57 7.76 31.86
N THR A 18 18.92 8.55 32.86
CA THR A 18 19.61 9.84 32.62
C THR A 18 21.10 9.60 32.35
N GLN A 19 21.79 10.58 31.78
CA GLN A 19 23.24 10.48 31.57
C GLN A 19 23.98 10.30 32.91
N GLU A 20 23.51 10.95 33.98
CA GLU A 20 24.04 10.80 35.34
C GLU A 20 23.91 9.35 35.83
N LYS A 21 22.74 8.75 35.65
CA LYS A 21 22.47 7.37 36.07
C LYS A 21 23.33 6.35 35.31
N LEU A 22 23.54 6.57 34.02
CA LEU A 22 24.42 5.73 33.22
C LEU A 22 25.88 5.90 33.66
N ALA A 23 26.33 7.14 33.86
CA ALA A 23 27.70 7.49 34.29
C ALA A 23 28.06 6.96 35.68
N GLN A 24 27.10 6.88 36.61
CA GLN A 24 27.32 6.55 38.01
C GLN A 24 28.17 5.27 38.21
N GLY A 25 29.35 5.41 38.84
CA GLY A 25 30.25 4.29 39.12
C GLY A 25 31.02 3.76 37.92
N VAL A 26 30.95 4.42 36.76
CA VAL A 26 31.64 4.01 35.52
C VAL A 26 32.52 5.14 34.98
N CYS A 27 31.95 6.31 34.72
CA CYS A 27 32.64 7.46 34.13
C CYS A 27 31.96 8.78 34.52
N SER A 28 32.44 9.91 33.99
CA SER A 28 31.79 11.21 34.20
C SER A 28 30.60 11.41 33.26
N VAL A 29 29.63 12.22 33.69
CA VAL A 29 28.45 12.61 32.86
C VAL A 29 28.90 13.23 31.53
N ALA A 30 29.98 14.03 31.57
CA ALA A 30 30.58 14.62 30.38
C ALA A 30 31.15 13.57 29.41
N GLN A 31 31.71 12.47 29.91
CA GLN A 31 32.18 11.37 29.07
C GLN A 31 31.02 10.62 28.41
N VAL A 32 29.93 10.33 29.13
CA VAL A 32 28.72 9.75 28.53
C VAL A 32 28.16 10.66 27.44
N SER A 33 28.05 11.96 27.71
CA SER A 33 27.56 12.92 26.71
C SER A 33 28.47 12.98 25.48
N LYS A 34 29.80 12.96 25.66
CA LYS A 34 30.73 12.90 24.53
C LYS A 34 30.63 11.58 23.77
N LEU A 35 30.46 10.44 24.44
CA LEU A 35 30.26 9.13 23.81
C LEU A 35 29.02 9.13 22.93
N GLU A 36 27.91 9.64 23.46
CA GLU A 36 26.63 9.70 22.74
C GLU A 36 26.63 10.61 21.51
N ASN A 37 27.63 11.50 21.42
CA ASN A 37 27.85 12.40 20.30
C ASN A 37 29.10 12.03 19.48
N ASP A 38 29.56 10.76 19.58
CA ASP A 38 30.72 10.19 18.86
C ASP A 38 32.04 10.99 19.02
N ASN A 39 32.21 11.64 20.16
CA ASN A 39 33.29 12.60 20.46
C ASN A 39 34.16 12.19 21.66
N ALA A 40 34.05 10.97 22.18
CA ALA A 40 34.80 10.52 23.36
C ALA A 40 35.82 9.41 23.05
N SER A 41 37.01 9.53 23.64
CA SER A 41 37.83 8.37 23.99
C SER A 41 37.38 7.87 25.38
N ILE A 42 36.60 6.79 25.40
CA ILE A 42 36.25 6.04 26.61
C ILE A 42 37.11 4.78 26.65
N SER A 43 37.56 4.37 27.83
CA SER A 43 38.35 3.14 27.96
C SER A 43 37.47 1.90 27.72
N ASP A 44 38.08 0.80 27.31
CA ASP A 44 37.36 -0.44 27.02
C ASP A 44 36.58 -0.98 28.24
N ASP A 45 37.16 -0.87 29.44
CA ASP A 45 36.50 -1.23 30.70
C ASP A 45 35.23 -0.40 30.95
N GLN A 46 35.29 0.91 30.70
CA GLN A 46 34.15 1.80 30.88
C GLN A 46 33.04 1.48 29.89
N LEU A 47 33.39 1.20 28.63
CA LEU A 47 32.42 0.82 27.61
C LEU A 47 31.75 -0.52 27.93
N THR A 48 32.51 -1.49 28.46
CA THR A 48 32.00 -2.77 28.93
C THR A 48 30.96 -2.60 30.04
N HIS A 49 31.25 -1.75 31.03
CA HIS A 49 30.30 -1.44 32.10
C HIS A 49 29.04 -0.69 31.60
N ILE A 50 29.20 0.22 30.62
CA ILE A 50 28.08 0.89 29.97
C ILE A 50 27.20 -0.12 29.24
N CYS A 51 27.78 -1.04 28.45
CA CYS A 51 27.04 -2.06 27.72
C CYS A 51 26.26 -2.97 28.68
N SER A 52 26.90 -3.41 29.77
CA SER A 52 26.23 -4.20 30.81
C SER A 52 25.03 -3.48 31.43
N LYS A 53 25.15 -2.19 31.74
CA LYS A 53 24.04 -1.38 32.27
C LYS A 53 22.89 -1.20 31.27
N LEU A 54 23.19 -1.18 29.98
CA LEU A 54 22.21 -1.00 28.90
C LEU A 54 21.65 -2.31 28.36
N GLU A 55 22.06 -3.44 28.95
CA GLU A 55 21.69 -4.79 28.51
C GLU A 55 22.07 -5.03 27.04
N PHE A 56 23.19 -4.45 26.61
CA PHE A 56 23.80 -4.76 25.32
C PHE A 56 24.83 -5.86 25.47
N ASP A 57 24.87 -6.74 24.48
CA ASP A 57 26.04 -7.56 24.27
C ASP A 57 27.20 -6.66 23.80
N ARG A 58 28.29 -6.69 24.56
CA ARG A 58 29.49 -5.89 24.26
C ARG A 58 30.02 -6.18 22.86
N GLU A 59 29.96 -7.43 22.39
CA GLU A 59 30.48 -7.78 21.06
C GLU A 59 29.73 -7.06 19.94
N THR A 60 28.43 -6.75 20.13
CA THR A 60 27.64 -5.99 19.14
C THR A 60 28.02 -4.51 19.06
N ILE A 61 28.74 -3.97 20.05
CA ILE A 61 29.11 -2.56 20.15
C ILE A 61 30.59 -2.33 19.91
N VAL A 62 31.45 -3.25 20.39
CA VAL A 62 32.91 -3.08 20.40
C VAL A 62 33.62 -4.16 19.58
N GLY A 63 32.88 -5.15 19.07
CA GLY A 63 33.41 -6.20 18.23
C GLY A 63 33.86 -5.70 16.85
N GLU A 64 34.52 -6.57 16.10
CA GLU A 64 34.92 -6.25 14.74
C GLU A 64 33.68 -6.10 13.84
N VAL A 65 33.66 -5.02 13.06
CA VAL A 65 32.64 -4.81 12.05
C VAL A 65 32.94 -5.71 10.86
N ASP A 66 31.98 -6.55 10.49
CA ASP A 66 32.03 -7.25 9.21
C ASP A 66 31.75 -6.27 8.06
N TRP A 67 32.83 -5.68 7.54
CA TRP A 67 32.76 -4.72 6.44
C TRP A 67 32.32 -5.35 5.12
N GLN A 68 32.56 -6.66 4.94
CA GLN A 68 32.14 -7.36 3.73
C GLN A 68 30.62 -7.53 3.72
N LEU A 69 30.06 -8.00 4.84
CA LEU A 69 28.62 -8.08 5.02
C LEU A 69 27.97 -6.70 4.90
N LYS A 70 28.55 -5.67 5.55
CA LYS A 70 28.01 -4.30 5.44
C LYS A 70 27.90 -3.84 3.99
N SER A 71 28.96 -4.00 3.20
CA SER A 71 28.98 -3.62 1.79
C SER A 71 27.96 -4.42 0.97
N GLN A 72 27.78 -5.70 1.27
CA GLN A 72 26.73 -6.53 0.65
C GLN A 72 25.33 -6.02 0.96
N LEU A 73 25.06 -5.63 2.21
CA LEU A 73 23.76 -5.08 2.62
C LEU A 73 23.50 -3.67 2.05
N GLU A 74 24.53 -2.84 1.87
CA GLU A 74 24.41 -1.55 1.19
C GLU A 74 23.98 -1.76 -0.27
N LYS A 75 24.63 -2.70 -0.96
CA LYS A 75 24.25 -3.10 -2.32
C LYS A 75 22.83 -3.67 -2.37
N TRP A 76 22.44 -4.44 -1.34
CA TRP A 76 21.07 -4.95 -1.24
C TRP A 76 20.06 -3.82 -1.09
N LEU A 77 20.38 -2.80 -0.29
CA LEU A 77 19.54 -1.61 -0.13
C LEU A 77 19.35 -0.86 -1.45
N ASP A 78 20.40 -0.74 -2.25
CA ASP A 78 20.32 -0.14 -3.59
C ASP A 78 19.36 -0.93 -4.49
N TYR A 79 19.49 -2.26 -4.56
CA TYR A 79 18.56 -3.11 -5.31
C TYR A 79 17.11 -2.96 -4.84
N LEU A 80 16.88 -2.83 -3.52
CA LEU A 80 15.55 -2.60 -2.97
C LEU A 80 14.99 -1.23 -3.37
N HIS A 81 15.83 -0.20 -3.44
CA HIS A 81 15.41 1.12 -3.89
C HIS A 81 15.08 1.19 -5.37
N GLU A 82 15.87 0.49 -6.19
CA GLU A 82 15.70 0.39 -7.63
C GLU A 82 14.62 -0.62 -8.06
N TYR A 83 14.07 -1.38 -7.09
CA TYR A 83 13.13 -2.48 -7.32
C TYR A 83 13.72 -3.60 -8.19
N ASP A 84 15.02 -3.88 -8.06
CA ASP A 84 15.69 -4.99 -8.73
C ASP A 84 15.52 -6.28 -7.90
N VAL A 85 14.39 -6.95 -8.13
CA VAL A 85 13.94 -8.07 -7.28
C VAL A 85 14.84 -9.30 -7.36
N PRO A 86 15.29 -9.79 -8.54
CA PRO A 86 16.11 -11.00 -8.61
C PRO A 86 17.42 -10.94 -7.79
N PRO A 87 18.30 -9.93 -7.95
CA PRO A 87 19.52 -9.87 -7.13
C PRO A 87 19.21 -9.53 -5.66
N SER A 88 18.09 -8.86 -5.38
CA SER A 88 17.63 -8.67 -3.99
C SER A 88 17.27 -10.00 -3.33
N GLU A 89 16.62 -10.91 -4.06
CA GLU A 89 16.29 -12.25 -3.58
C GLU A 89 17.54 -13.11 -3.36
N ASP A 90 18.52 -13.04 -4.27
CA ASP A 90 19.79 -13.76 -4.10
C ASP A 90 20.48 -13.36 -2.79
N ILE A 91 20.65 -12.06 -2.54
CA ILE A 91 21.26 -11.59 -1.28
C ILE A 91 20.40 -12.00 -0.07
N PHE A 92 19.07 -11.87 -0.15
CA PHE A 92 18.18 -12.31 0.93
C PHE A 92 18.42 -13.78 1.31
N THR A 93 18.57 -14.67 0.32
CA THR A 93 18.80 -16.09 0.60
C THR A 93 20.10 -16.37 1.35
N GLU A 94 21.12 -15.54 1.16
CA GLU A 94 22.42 -15.63 1.85
C GLU A 94 22.35 -15.09 3.29
N VAL A 95 21.56 -14.04 3.52
CA VAL A 95 21.56 -13.30 4.81
C VAL A 95 20.37 -13.59 5.73
N LYS A 96 19.35 -14.31 5.27
CA LYS A 96 18.12 -14.60 6.06
C LYS A 96 18.37 -15.40 7.34
N ASP A 97 19.43 -16.20 7.38
CA ASP A 97 19.75 -17.08 8.51
C ASP A 97 20.74 -16.42 9.51
N LEU A 98 21.12 -15.17 9.26
CA LEU A 98 21.89 -14.38 10.21
C LEU A 98 21.10 -14.18 11.50
N ARG A 99 21.80 -14.18 12.64
CA ARG A 99 21.23 -13.89 13.96
C ARG A 99 21.37 -12.40 14.24
N PRO A 100 20.30 -11.60 14.16
CA PRO A 100 20.42 -10.16 14.25
C PRO A 100 21.01 -9.69 15.58
N GLU A 101 20.81 -10.45 16.67
CA GLU A 101 21.32 -10.14 18.01
C GLU A 101 22.84 -10.26 18.12
N GLN A 102 23.50 -10.92 17.16
CA GLN A 102 24.96 -11.09 17.11
C GLN A 102 25.64 -10.09 16.18
N LEU A 103 24.86 -9.33 15.41
CA LEU A 103 25.41 -8.37 14.46
C LEU A 103 25.92 -7.13 15.18
N HIS A 104 27.06 -6.63 14.73
CA HIS A 104 27.54 -5.33 15.15
C HIS A 104 26.52 -4.23 14.79
N VAL A 105 26.34 -3.22 15.64
CA VAL A 105 25.29 -2.18 15.45
C VAL A 105 25.39 -1.43 14.12
N ASP A 106 26.62 -1.25 13.61
CA ASP A 106 26.86 -0.64 12.28
C ASP A 106 26.34 -1.48 11.10
N VAL A 107 25.99 -2.74 11.33
CA VAL A 107 25.45 -3.70 10.35
C VAL A 107 23.99 -4.04 10.68
N TYR A 108 23.66 -4.19 11.95
CA TYR A 108 22.33 -4.57 12.43
C TYR A 108 21.21 -3.69 11.89
N PHE A 109 21.32 -2.36 12.03
CA PHE A 109 20.24 -1.46 11.59
C PHE A 109 20.08 -1.41 10.07
N LEU A 110 21.18 -1.59 9.33
CA LEU A 110 21.14 -1.75 7.88
C LEU A 110 20.43 -3.05 7.49
N TYR A 111 20.79 -4.16 8.15
CA TYR A 111 20.14 -5.45 7.95
C TYR A 111 18.63 -5.36 8.20
N LEU A 112 18.21 -4.75 9.31
CA LEU A 112 16.79 -4.57 9.63
C LEU A 112 16.03 -3.81 8.55
N ILE A 113 16.56 -2.68 8.07
CA ILE A 113 15.87 -1.86 7.08
C ILE A 113 15.83 -2.55 5.71
N CYS A 114 16.90 -3.27 5.33
CA CYS A 114 16.92 -4.06 4.11
C CYS A 114 15.91 -5.22 4.18
N LEU A 115 15.86 -5.94 5.31
CA LEU A 115 14.92 -7.05 5.50
C LEU A 115 13.46 -6.57 5.40
N PHE A 116 13.14 -5.45 6.05
CA PHE A 116 11.82 -4.84 5.95
C PHE A 116 11.48 -4.41 4.52
N GLY A 117 12.42 -3.73 3.85
CA GLY A 117 12.27 -3.32 2.44
C GLY A 117 12.06 -4.53 1.52
N HIS A 118 12.80 -5.61 1.73
CA HIS A 118 12.70 -6.84 0.96
C HIS A 118 11.32 -7.49 1.10
N TYR A 119 10.79 -7.63 2.31
CA TYR A 119 9.45 -8.17 2.51
C TYR A 119 8.37 -7.32 1.81
N LEU A 120 8.52 -5.99 1.79
CA LEU A 120 7.59 -5.09 1.09
C LEU A 120 7.68 -5.17 -0.44
N VAL A 121 8.90 -5.25 -0.98
CA VAL A 121 9.17 -5.32 -2.42
C VAL A 121 8.75 -6.66 -3.01
N THR A 122 8.88 -7.75 -2.25
CA THR A 122 8.49 -9.11 -2.65
C THR A 122 7.06 -9.50 -2.24
N ASP A 123 6.26 -8.55 -1.75
CA ASP A 123 4.85 -8.73 -1.36
C ASP A 123 4.60 -9.79 -0.26
N ARG A 124 5.58 -9.98 0.62
CA ARG A 124 5.54 -10.90 1.78
C ARG A 124 4.85 -10.26 2.97
N MET A 125 3.56 -9.96 2.81
CA MET A 125 2.83 -9.15 3.79
C MET A 125 2.71 -9.81 5.17
N LYS A 126 2.70 -11.14 5.26
CA LYS A 126 2.66 -11.82 6.56
C LYS A 126 3.92 -11.53 7.38
N GLU A 127 5.08 -11.63 6.74
CA GLU A 127 6.38 -11.33 7.32
C GLU A 127 6.50 -9.85 7.68
N VAL A 128 5.92 -8.96 6.87
CA VAL A 128 5.80 -7.52 7.22
C VAL A 128 4.99 -7.31 8.50
N GLU A 129 3.85 -7.99 8.67
CA GLU A 129 3.04 -7.89 9.90
C GLU A 129 3.77 -8.41 11.13
N ASP A 130 4.49 -9.52 10.99
CA ASP A 130 5.23 -10.12 12.10
C ASP A 130 6.45 -9.27 12.50
N PHE A 131 6.96 -8.42 11.59
CA PHE A 131 8.21 -7.65 11.77
C PHE A 131 8.02 -6.15 12.03
N ILE A 132 6.86 -5.57 11.76
CA ILE A 132 6.64 -4.11 11.85
C ILE A 132 6.89 -3.54 13.25
N ASP A 133 6.51 -4.27 14.31
CA ASP A 133 6.74 -3.83 15.70
C ASP A 133 8.23 -3.71 16.02
N GLU A 134 9.05 -4.61 15.47
CA GLU A 134 10.50 -4.54 15.57
C GLU A 134 11.04 -3.28 14.88
N VAL A 135 10.56 -2.96 13.67
CA VAL A 135 10.96 -1.75 12.93
C VAL A 135 10.54 -0.48 13.68
N GLU A 136 9.29 -0.43 14.16
CA GLU A 136 8.76 0.71 14.90
C GLU A 136 9.46 0.94 16.24
N SER A 137 9.84 -0.12 16.95
CA SER A 137 10.61 0.00 18.20
C SER A 137 11.97 0.69 18.00
N LYS A 138 12.51 0.66 16.77
CA LYS A 138 13.83 1.18 16.40
C LYS A 138 13.78 2.42 15.53
N LYS A 139 12.59 3.00 15.31
CA LYS A 139 12.39 4.14 14.41
C LYS A 139 13.27 5.35 14.67
N VAL A 140 13.64 5.62 15.92
CA VAL A 140 14.49 6.77 16.25
C VAL A 140 15.86 6.63 15.58
N ILE A 141 16.47 5.45 15.67
CA ILE A 141 17.76 5.15 15.03
C ILE A 141 17.59 5.06 13.51
N LEU A 142 16.57 4.35 13.04
CA LEU A 142 16.34 4.18 11.60
C LEU A 142 16.11 5.53 10.89
N LYS A 143 15.35 6.45 11.49
CA LYS A 143 15.17 7.82 10.98
C LYS A 143 16.45 8.65 11.01
N GLU A 144 17.35 8.38 11.93
CA GLU A 144 18.58 9.16 12.07
C GLU A 144 19.67 8.73 11.06
N PHE A 145 19.71 7.45 10.71
CA PHE A 145 20.77 6.90 9.84
C PHE A 145 20.31 6.49 8.45
N TYR A 146 19.05 6.08 8.31
CA TYR A 146 18.44 5.70 7.04
C TYR A 146 17.12 6.44 6.83
N PRO A 147 17.07 7.79 6.99
CA PRO A 147 15.82 8.56 6.95
C PRO A 147 15.05 8.29 5.65
N TYR A 148 15.74 8.36 4.52
CA TYR A 148 15.17 8.07 3.22
C TYR A 148 14.50 6.68 3.16
N SER A 149 15.28 5.62 3.44
CA SER A 149 14.81 4.24 3.38
C SER A 149 13.68 3.96 4.36
N TYR A 150 13.80 4.44 5.60
CA TYR A 150 12.76 4.30 6.61
C TYR A 150 11.46 4.93 6.15
N HIS A 151 11.49 6.19 5.70
CA HIS A 151 10.28 6.88 5.28
C HIS A 151 9.69 6.30 3.99
N LYS A 152 10.50 5.92 3.00
CA LYS A 152 10.02 5.25 1.77
C LYS A 152 9.35 3.92 2.09
N PHE A 153 9.99 3.05 2.88
CA PHE A 153 9.46 1.72 3.19
C PHE A 153 8.23 1.78 4.11
N ILE A 154 8.18 2.66 5.11
CA ILE A 154 6.97 2.87 5.91
C ILE A 154 5.83 3.44 5.08
N GLY A 155 6.13 4.35 4.13
CA GLY A 155 5.16 4.83 3.16
C GLY A 155 4.58 3.71 2.29
N ILE A 156 5.43 2.80 1.81
CA ILE A 156 5.01 1.61 1.06
C ILE A 156 4.16 0.67 1.94
N TYR A 157 4.55 0.45 3.19
CA TYR A 157 3.78 -0.33 4.16
C TYR A 157 2.35 0.22 4.34
N TYR A 158 2.22 1.51 4.64
CA TYR A 158 0.89 2.14 4.79
C TYR A 158 0.08 2.08 3.49
N ARG A 159 0.73 2.23 2.32
CA ARG A 159 0.08 2.04 1.01
C ARG A 159 -0.48 0.63 0.87
N ARG A 160 0.28 -0.41 1.24
CA ARG A 160 -0.15 -1.82 1.20
C ARG A 160 -1.32 -2.09 2.15
N LYS A 161 -1.35 -1.41 3.30
CA LYS A 161 -2.48 -1.40 4.25
C LYS A 161 -3.71 -0.62 3.76
N GLY A 162 -3.61 0.13 2.66
CA GLY A 162 -4.65 1.03 2.19
C GLY A 162 -4.79 2.33 3.00
N MET A 163 -3.85 2.62 3.90
CA MET A 163 -3.79 3.84 4.71
C MET A 163 -3.08 4.95 3.93
N TYR A 164 -3.70 5.44 2.86
CA TYR A 164 -3.05 6.34 1.90
C TYR A 164 -2.65 7.71 2.47
N SER A 165 -3.40 8.24 3.46
CA SER A 165 -3.04 9.49 4.14
C SER A 165 -1.74 9.34 4.94
N ASN A 166 -1.60 8.27 5.73
CA ASN A 166 -0.37 7.97 6.45
C ASN A 166 0.79 7.69 5.47
N ALA A 167 0.50 6.98 4.37
CA ALA A 167 1.50 6.71 3.34
C ALA A 167 2.09 8.01 2.78
N ILE A 168 1.25 8.99 2.40
CA ILE A 168 1.75 10.21 1.78
C ILE A 168 2.55 11.10 2.74
N GLU A 169 2.21 11.10 4.03
CA GLU A 169 3.01 11.82 5.05
C GLU A 169 4.46 11.31 5.07
N HIS A 170 4.64 9.99 5.08
CA HIS A 170 5.98 9.39 5.04
C HIS A 170 6.68 9.59 3.70
N LEU A 171 5.98 9.41 2.58
CA LEU A 171 6.60 9.54 1.25
C LEU A 171 7.05 10.97 0.93
N ARG A 172 6.36 12.00 1.45
CA ARG A 172 6.80 13.39 1.33
C ARG A 172 8.10 13.65 2.09
N ILE A 173 8.25 13.04 3.27
CA ILE A 173 9.52 13.12 4.02
C ILE A 173 10.61 12.37 3.24
N ALA A 174 10.33 11.19 2.69
CA ALA A 174 11.28 10.47 1.84
C ALA A 174 11.73 11.32 0.64
N GLU A 175 10.81 12.00 -0.05
CA GLU A 175 11.15 12.90 -1.15
C GLU A 175 12.04 14.08 -0.70
N GLN A 176 11.80 14.63 0.49
CA GLN A 176 12.64 15.69 1.06
C GLN A 176 14.05 15.20 1.39
N GLU A 177 14.17 14.02 1.97
CA GLU A 177 15.46 13.39 2.32
C GLU A 177 16.27 12.99 1.08
N LEU A 178 15.59 12.65 -0.02
CA LEU A 178 16.22 12.36 -1.31
C LEU A 178 16.88 13.62 -1.93
N GLY A 179 16.34 14.81 -1.64
CA GLY A 179 16.88 16.08 -2.15
C GLY A 179 16.83 16.18 -3.67
N ASP A 180 17.99 16.42 -4.30
CA ASP A 180 18.12 16.56 -5.75
C ASP A 180 18.28 15.22 -6.49
N GLU A 181 18.42 14.11 -5.75
CA GLU A 181 18.54 12.79 -6.35
C GLU A 181 17.21 12.33 -6.99
N ILE A 182 17.32 11.37 -7.92
CA ILE A 182 16.20 10.91 -8.73
C ILE A 182 15.91 9.45 -8.39
N ASP A 183 14.74 9.22 -7.78
CA ASP A 183 14.20 7.88 -7.58
C ASP A 183 12.84 7.73 -8.32
N PRO A 184 12.81 7.08 -9.49
CA PRO A 184 11.58 6.87 -10.24
C PRO A 184 10.60 5.90 -9.54
N GLU A 185 11.09 5.01 -8.68
CA GLU A 185 10.25 4.09 -7.89
C GLU A 185 9.48 4.87 -6.82
N LEU A 186 10.13 5.81 -6.14
CA LEU A 186 9.45 6.72 -5.21
C LEU A 186 8.34 7.50 -5.92
N TYR A 187 8.63 8.07 -7.10
CA TYR A 187 7.63 8.80 -7.88
C TYR A 187 6.45 7.93 -8.27
N LEU A 188 6.66 6.68 -8.69
CA LEU A 188 5.57 5.75 -9.01
C LEU A 188 4.72 5.40 -7.77
N VAL A 189 5.35 5.16 -6.62
CA VAL A 189 4.64 4.91 -5.35
C VAL A 189 3.81 6.14 -4.95
N MET A 190 4.38 7.34 -5.01
CA MET A 190 3.66 8.60 -4.74
C MET A 190 2.51 8.81 -5.70
N ALA A 191 2.70 8.56 -7.01
CA ALA A 191 1.65 8.66 -8.00
C ALA A 191 0.46 7.74 -7.65
N THR A 192 0.75 6.49 -7.26
CA THR A 192 -0.27 5.53 -6.84
C THR A 192 -1.01 6.02 -5.61
N VAL A 193 -0.31 6.55 -4.60
CA VAL A 193 -0.94 7.06 -3.37
C VAL A 193 -1.81 8.29 -3.66
N TYR A 194 -1.32 9.26 -4.43
CA TYR A 194 -2.11 10.43 -4.82
C TYR A 194 -3.34 10.06 -5.66
N SER A 195 -3.24 9.06 -6.54
CA SER A 195 -4.39 8.52 -7.29
C SER A 195 -5.49 8.05 -6.34
N ARG A 196 -5.12 7.32 -5.28
CA ARG A 196 -6.06 6.79 -4.27
C ARG A 196 -6.62 7.85 -3.35
N LEU A 197 -5.91 8.97 -3.18
CA LEU A 197 -6.39 10.16 -2.48
C LEU A 197 -7.23 11.10 -3.38
N ASN A 198 -7.50 10.70 -4.63
CA ASN A 198 -8.22 11.50 -5.63
C ASN A 198 -7.51 12.83 -5.99
N GLU A 199 -6.20 12.93 -5.74
CA GLU A 199 -5.34 14.06 -6.10
C GLU A 199 -4.78 13.85 -7.52
N ILE A 200 -5.68 13.80 -8.49
CA ILE A 200 -5.42 13.25 -9.83
C ILE A 200 -4.31 14.02 -10.58
N LEU A 201 -4.31 15.35 -10.50
CA LEU A 201 -3.30 16.17 -11.19
C LEU A 201 -1.89 15.91 -10.65
N ILE A 202 -1.76 15.78 -9.32
CA ILE A 202 -0.49 15.50 -8.66
C ILE A 202 -0.03 14.08 -9.01
N SER A 203 -0.95 13.12 -8.98
CA SER A 203 -0.68 11.74 -9.38
C SER A 203 -0.15 11.66 -10.81
N ASN A 204 -0.81 12.31 -11.77
CA ASN A 204 -0.37 12.35 -13.17
C ASN A 204 1.04 12.94 -13.33
N LYS A 205 1.36 14.02 -12.60
CA LYS A 205 2.70 14.63 -12.62
C LYS A 205 3.78 13.63 -12.20
N TYR A 206 3.57 12.92 -11.09
CA TYR A 206 4.54 11.92 -10.60
C TYR A 206 4.63 10.70 -11.53
N ALA A 207 3.49 10.18 -12.01
CA ALA A 207 3.46 9.04 -12.93
C ALA A 207 4.19 9.34 -14.25
N GLN A 208 3.99 10.54 -14.82
CA GLN A 208 4.68 10.95 -16.04
C GLN A 208 6.20 11.13 -15.82
N ARG A 209 6.60 11.67 -14.66
CA ARG A 209 8.02 11.81 -14.30
C ARG A 209 8.69 10.43 -14.18
N ALA A 210 8.08 9.51 -13.45
CA ALA A 210 8.55 8.13 -13.32
C ALA A 210 8.62 7.43 -14.69
N PHE A 211 7.54 7.53 -15.47
CA PHE A 211 7.43 6.91 -16.80
C PHE A 211 8.58 7.30 -17.73
N LYS A 212 8.91 8.60 -17.81
CA LYS A 212 10.01 9.08 -18.67
C LYS A 212 11.34 8.42 -18.29
N ILE A 213 11.65 8.36 -17.00
CA ILE A 213 12.90 7.76 -16.50
C ILE A 213 12.92 6.25 -16.75
N PHE A 214 11.81 5.54 -16.49
CA PHE A 214 11.72 4.11 -16.74
C PHE A 214 11.79 3.77 -18.23
N GLN A 215 11.27 4.63 -19.11
CA GLN A 215 11.47 4.50 -20.56
C GLN A 215 12.93 4.64 -20.96
N GLU A 216 13.64 5.64 -20.44
CA GLU A 216 15.08 5.83 -20.70
C GLU A 216 15.92 4.64 -20.21
N LYS A 217 15.52 4.04 -19.07
CA LYS A 217 16.18 2.86 -18.51
C LYS A 217 15.67 1.50 -19.07
N LEU A 218 14.66 1.49 -19.94
CA LEU A 218 14.02 0.28 -20.49
C LEU A 218 13.42 -0.70 -19.43
N TYR A 219 12.92 -0.18 -18.31
CA TYR A 219 12.27 -1.00 -17.26
C TYR A 219 10.80 -1.26 -17.59
N TYR A 220 10.53 -2.22 -18.47
CA TYR A 220 9.20 -2.49 -19.02
C TYR A 220 8.09 -2.70 -17.98
N THR A 221 8.34 -3.46 -16.91
CA THR A 221 7.37 -3.67 -15.83
C THR A 221 6.92 -2.34 -15.22
N ARG A 222 7.85 -1.42 -14.97
CA ARG A 222 7.54 -0.10 -14.39
C ARG A 222 6.94 0.88 -15.38
N ILE A 223 7.31 0.79 -16.66
CA ILE A 223 6.63 1.51 -17.73
C ILE A 223 5.14 1.14 -17.75
N ILE A 224 4.82 -0.16 -17.64
CA ILE A 224 3.45 -0.66 -17.58
C ILE A 224 2.72 -0.15 -16.33
N ASP A 225 3.34 -0.24 -15.15
CA ASP A 225 2.74 0.25 -13.91
C ASP A 225 2.39 1.76 -14.00
N CYS A 226 3.27 2.57 -14.59
CA CYS A 226 2.99 3.99 -14.84
C CYS A 226 1.79 4.19 -15.78
N GLN A 227 1.70 3.43 -16.87
CA GLN A 227 0.55 3.51 -17.79
C GLN A 227 -0.76 3.10 -17.11
N ILE A 228 -0.73 2.10 -16.22
CA ILE A 228 -1.90 1.67 -15.44
C ILE A 228 -2.36 2.80 -14.51
N VAL A 229 -1.44 3.44 -13.77
CA VAL A 229 -1.79 4.57 -12.89
C VAL A 229 -2.41 5.72 -13.70
N LEU A 230 -1.82 6.06 -14.85
CA LEU A 230 -2.37 7.10 -15.73
C LEU A 230 -3.76 6.73 -16.27
N GLY A 231 -3.94 5.50 -16.76
CA GLY A 231 -5.24 5.00 -17.23
C GLY A 231 -6.31 5.06 -16.13
N ASN A 232 -5.97 4.63 -14.91
CA ASN A 232 -6.86 4.70 -13.75
C ASN A 232 -7.26 6.14 -13.41
N ASN A 233 -6.30 7.06 -13.44
CA ASN A 233 -6.57 8.48 -13.21
C ASN A 233 -7.54 9.06 -14.24
N TYR A 234 -7.40 8.70 -15.51
CA TYR A 234 -8.34 9.12 -16.56
C TYR A 234 -9.73 8.50 -16.38
N CYS A 235 -9.82 7.25 -15.92
CA CYS A 235 -11.11 6.65 -15.51
C CYS A 235 -11.77 7.43 -14.36
N LEU A 236 -11.00 7.86 -13.36
CA LEU A 236 -11.53 8.58 -12.19
C LEU A 236 -12.13 9.95 -12.56
N VAL A 237 -11.59 10.62 -13.57
CA VAL A 237 -12.12 11.89 -14.07
C VAL A 237 -13.14 11.73 -15.21
N GLY A 238 -13.47 10.50 -15.59
CA GLY A 238 -14.47 10.18 -16.61
C GLY A 238 -14.01 10.35 -18.06
N ASP A 239 -12.72 10.59 -18.31
CA ASP A 239 -12.15 10.61 -19.66
C ASP A 239 -11.76 9.18 -20.09
N PHE A 240 -12.80 8.42 -20.42
CA PHE A 240 -12.65 7.01 -20.79
C PHE A 240 -11.91 6.78 -22.10
N SER A 241 -11.93 7.75 -23.02
CA SER A 241 -11.20 7.66 -24.29
C SER A 241 -9.69 7.71 -24.05
N SER A 242 -9.21 8.62 -23.20
CA SER A 242 -7.81 8.67 -22.82
C SER A 242 -7.42 7.42 -22.02
N ALA A 243 -8.24 7.00 -21.06
CA ALA A 243 -7.97 5.80 -20.26
C ALA A 243 -7.81 4.54 -21.13
N GLU A 244 -8.71 4.34 -22.08
CA GLU A 244 -8.67 3.23 -23.04
C GLU A 244 -7.38 3.24 -23.87
N ALA A 245 -6.90 4.41 -24.30
CA ALA A 245 -5.63 4.52 -25.01
C ALA A 245 -4.42 4.07 -24.17
N TYR A 246 -4.40 4.38 -22.86
CA TYR A 246 -3.35 3.91 -21.94
C TYR A 246 -3.39 2.39 -21.76
N PHE A 247 -4.58 1.82 -21.55
CA PHE A 247 -4.71 0.37 -21.37
C PHE A 247 -4.43 -0.43 -22.63
N ASN A 248 -4.87 0.05 -23.80
CA ASN A 248 -4.58 -0.59 -25.09
C ASN A 248 -3.09 -0.59 -25.43
N ARG A 249 -2.31 0.42 -25.00
CA ARG A 249 -0.86 0.39 -25.16
C ARG A 249 -0.22 -0.77 -24.39
N VAL A 250 -0.72 -1.07 -23.19
CA VAL A 250 -0.23 -2.20 -22.38
C VAL A 250 -0.69 -3.54 -22.96
N GLU A 251 -1.94 -3.63 -23.43
CA GLU A 251 -2.47 -4.88 -24.01
C GLU A 251 -1.69 -5.31 -25.27
N ASN A 252 -1.23 -4.36 -26.06
CA ASN A 252 -0.46 -4.61 -27.29
C ASN A 252 1.02 -4.95 -27.04
N LEU A 253 1.48 -5.01 -25.79
CA LEU A 253 2.85 -5.46 -25.47
C LEU A 253 2.95 -6.99 -25.48
N ASP A 254 4.11 -7.48 -25.90
CA ASP A 254 4.41 -8.91 -25.98
C ASP A 254 4.31 -9.61 -24.61
N ALA A 255 4.03 -10.92 -24.65
CA ALA A 255 3.85 -11.74 -23.45
C ALA A 255 5.08 -11.82 -22.54
N GLU A 256 6.27 -11.53 -23.06
CA GLU A 256 7.51 -11.47 -22.30
C GLU A 256 7.51 -10.34 -21.25
N HIS A 257 6.72 -9.29 -21.45
CA HIS A 257 6.75 -8.10 -20.58
C HIS A 257 5.49 -7.90 -19.74
N VAL A 258 4.43 -8.67 -19.97
CA VAL A 258 3.15 -8.50 -19.27
C VAL A 258 2.73 -9.79 -18.58
N PHE A 259 2.85 -9.80 -17.25
CA PHE A 259 2.42 -10.92 -16.43
C PHE A 259 0.91 -11.18 -16.54
N PRO A 260 0.45 -12.44 -16.35
CA PRO A 260 -0.98 -12.78 -16.40
C PRO A 260 -1.87 -11.91 -15.52
N ASN A 261 -1.42 -11.60 -14.29
CA ASN A 261 -2.15 -10.72 -13.36
C ASN A 261 -2.34 -9.31 -13.92
N THR A 262 -1.30 -8.77 -14.53
CA THR A 262 -1.33 -7.45 -15.15
C THR A 262 -2.30 -7.45 -16.33
N ARG A 263 -2.28 -8.50 -17.17
CA ARG A 263 -3.26 -8.65 -18.27
C ARG A 263 -4.70 -8.73 -17.77
N ALA A 264 -4.92 -9.48 -16.70
CA ALA A 264 -6.24 -9.61 -16.10
C ALA A 264 -6.76 -8.26 -15.59
N SER A 265 -5.89 -7.50 -14.91
CA SER A 265 -6.17 -6.14 -14.46
C SER A 265 -6.47 -5.20 -15.63
N ILE A 266 -5.68 -5.22 -16.71
CA ILE A 266 -5.93 -4.40 -17.91
C ILE A 266 -7.30 -4.72 -18.52
N GLN A 267 -7.62 -6.01 -18.70
CA GLN A 267 -8.94 -6.43 -19.21
C GLN A 267 -10.08 -5.97 -18.30
N HIS A 268 -9.88 -6.04 -16.99
CA HIS A 268 -10.85 -5.53 -16.03
C HIS A 268 -11.10 -4.02 -16.22
N HIS A 269 -10.07 -3.20 -16.36
CA HIS A 269 -10.22 -1.77 -16.55
C HIS A 269 -10.84 -1.39 -17.91
N ILE A 270 -10.49 -2.09 -18.99
CA ILE A 270 -11.14 -1.91 -20.30
C ILE A 270 -12.62 -2.31 -20.21
N GLY A 271 -12.93 -3.42 -19.55
CA GLY A 271 -14.31 -3.84 -19.29
C GLY A 271 -15.09 -2.81 -18.48
N TYR A 272 -14.47 -2.19 -17.48
CA TYR A 272 -15.06 -1.10 -16.71
C TYR A 272 -15.33 0.13 -17.57
N ILE A 273 -14.43 0.50 -18.48
CA ILE A 273 -14.65 1.59 -19.44
C ILE A 273 -15.87 1.31 -20.31
N HIS A 274 -15.94 0.14 -20.94
CA HIS A 274 -17.10 -0.24 -21.75
C HIS A 274 -18.39 -0.27 -20.94
N PHE A 275 -18.32 -0.74 -19.68
CA PHE A 275 -19.46 -0.71 -18.76
C PHE A 275 -19.96 0.73 -18.52
N GLN A 276 -19.07 1.68 -18.28
CA GLN A 276 -19.42 3.09 -18.09
C GLN A 276 -19.96 3.75 -19.36
N LYS A 277 -19.52 3.28 -20.54
CA LYS A 277 -20.07 3.68 -21.85
C LYS A 277 -21.39 2.96 -22.20
N TYR A 278 -21.91 2.09 -21.34
CA TYR A 278 -23.09 1.24 -21.57
C TYR A 278 -22.92 0.20 -22.71
N GLU A 279 -21.68 -0.09 -23.09
CA GLU A 279 -21.27 -1.05 -24.11
C GLU A 279 -21.17 -2.45 -23.49
N TYR A 280 -22.32 -2.99 -23.08
CA TYR A 280 -22.36 -4.16 -22.21
C TYR A 280 -21.83 -5.46 -22.82
N ASP A 281 -21.87 -5.64 -24.15
CA ASP A 281 -21.32 -6.85 -24.80
C ASP A 281 -19.80 -6.87 -24.71
N GLN A 282 -19.16 -5.73 -24.99
CA GLN A 282 -17.72 -5.55 -24.85
C GLN A 282 -17.29 -5.67 -23.38
N ALA A 283 -18.03 -5.02 -22.48
CA ALA A 283 -17.76 -5.09 -21.04
C ALA A 283 -17.78 -6.55 -20.52
N GLU A 284 -18.83 -7.30 -20.88
CA GLU A 284 -18.96 -8.72 -20.53
C GLU A 284 -17.79 -9.56 -21.04
N ALA A 285 -17.41 -9.39 -22.31
CA ALA A 285 -16.29 -10.10 -22.91
C ALA A 285 -14.97 -9.83 -22.16
N CYS A 286 -14.70 -8.56 -21.86
CA CYS A 286 -13.50 -8.15 -21.11
C CYS A 286 -13.49 -8.71 -19.68
N PHE A 287 -14.61 -8.65 -18.95
CA PHE A 287 -14.66 -9.21 -17.59
C PHE A 287 -14.50 -10.73 -17.58
N ARG A 288 -15.07 -11.45 -18.55
CA ARG A 288 -14.86 -12.90 -18.68
C ARG A 288 -13.41 -13.23 -18.99
N LYS A 289 -12.79 -12.53 -19.94
CA LYS A 289 -11.36 -12.68 -20.25
C LYS A 289 -10.47 -12.37 -19.05
N ALA A 290 -10.82 -11.36 -18.24
CA ALA A 290 -10.11 -11.09 -16.99
C ALA A 290 -10.23 -12.27 -16.00
N LEU A 291 -11.43 -12.82 -15.81
CA LEU A 291 -11.70 -13.93 -14.89
C LEU A 291 -11.09 -15.28 -15.33
N GLU A 292 -10.81 -15.47 -16.62
CA GLU A 292 -10.07 -16.62 -17.14
C GLU A 292 -8.57 -16.57 -16.80
N LEU A 293 -8.06 -15.37 -16.47
CA LEU A 293 -6.69 -15.14 -16.05
C LEU A 293 -6.59 -15.14 -14.52
N GLN A 294 -5.35 -15.11 -14.02
CA GLN A 294 -5.11 -14.96 -12.58
C GLN A 294 -5.48 -13.52 -12.16
N VAL A 295 -6.51 -13.39 -11.34
CA VAL A 295 -7.03 -12.10 -10.84
C VAL A 295 -6.85 -12.01 -9.34
N SER A 296 -6.70 -10.77 -8.84
CA SER A 296 -6.78 -10.53 -7.41
C SER A 296 -8.20 -10.84 -6.90
N PRO A 297 -8.37 -11.22 -5.62
CA PRO A 297 -9.71 -11.44 -5.05
C PRO A 297 -10.64 -10.23 -5.20
N ASN A 298 -10.11 -9.01 -5.12
CA ASN A 298 -10.91 -7.79 -5.28
C ASN A 298 -11.35 -7.56 -6.73
N ASP A 299 -10.47 -7.78 -7.71
CA ASP A 299 -10.82 -7.64 -9.13
C ASP A 299 -11.80 -8.73 -9.56
N PHE A 300 -11.64 -9.94 -9.03
CA PHE A 300 -12.60 -11.04 -9.21
C PHE A 300 -13.99 -10.63 -8.70
N LEU A 301 -14.08 -10.16 -7.46
CA LEU A 301 -15.34 -9.72 -6.85
C LEU A 301 -15.97 -8.55 -7.61
N ASN A 302 -15.16 -7.58 -8.06
CA ASN A 302 -15.64 -6.47 -8.86
C ASN A 302 -16.19 -6.93 -10.21
N ALA A 303 -15.46 -7.77 -10.94
CA ALA A 303 -15.87 -8.31 -12.23
C ALA A 303 -17.19 -9.09 -12.10
N LYS A 304 -17.32 -9.95 -11.09
CA LYS A 304 -18.58 -10.67 -10.80
C LYS A 304 -19.73 -9.73 -10.50
N TYR A 305 -19.50 -8.69 -9.70
CA TYR A 305 -20.49 -7.66 -9.43
C TYR A 305 -20.94 -6.94 -10.71
N LEU A 306 -20.01 -6.51 -11.56
CA LEU A 306 -20.35 -5.82 -12.81
C LEU A 306 -21.05 -6.74 -13.82
N LEU A 307 -20.62 -7.99 -13.96
CA LEU A 307 -21.30 -9.01 -14.78
C LEU A 307 -22.74 -9.24 -14.29
N SER A 308 -22.93 -9.44 -12.98
CA SER A 308 -24.27 -9.61 -12.43
C SER A 308 -25.18 -8.40 -12.70
N PHE A 309 -24.64 -7.18 -12.64
CA PHE A 309 -25.38 -5.97 -13.00
C PHE A 309 -25.71 -5.91 -14.49
N ILE A 310 -24.76 -6.26 -15.37
CA ILE A 310 -24.98 -6.32 -16.82
C ILE A 310 -26.14 -7.28 -17.13
N TYR A 311 -26.11 -8.50 -16.57
CA TYR A 311 -27.17 -9.49 -16.78
C TYR A 311 -28.51 -9.04 -16.22
N PHE A 312 -28.52 -8.41 -15.05
CA PHE A 312 -29.73 -7.81 -14.48
C PHE A 312 -30.33 -6.73 -15.41
N ARG A 313 -29.48 -5.87 -16.00
CA ARG A 313 -29.93 -4.81 -16.95
C ARG A 313 -30.44 -5.37 -18.28
N ARG A 314 -30.00 -6.57 -18.66
CA ARG A 314 -30.41 -7.30 -19.87
C ARG A 314 -31.60 -8.23 -19.65
N ASP A 315 -32.23 -8.18 -18.47
CA ASP A 315 -33.31 -9.09 -18.06
C ASP A 315 -32.92 -10.58 -18.00
N GLN A 316 -31.63 -10.87 -17.94
CA GLN A 316 -31.07 -12.24 -17.86
C GLN A 316 -30.95 -12.69 -16.40
N MET A 317 -32.09 -12.88 -15.75
CA MET A 317 -32.19 -13.06 -14.29
C MET A 317 -31.41 -14.27 -13.76
N GLU A 318 -31.42 -15.40 -14.46
CA GLU A 318 -30.72 -16.61 -14.01
C GLU A 318 -29.19 -16.48 -14.13
N ALA A 319 -28.70 -15.81 -15.18
CA ALA A 319 -27.28 -15.50 -15.31
C ALA A 319 -26.83 -14.52 -14.21
N ALA A 320 -27.63 -13.48 -13.93
CA ALA A 320 -27.35 -12.54 -12.86
C ALA A 320 -27.29 -13.23 -11.49
N LYS A 321 -28.26 -14.10 -11.16
CA LYS A 321 -28.25 -14.88 -9.91
C LYS A 321 -27.01 -15.75 -9.77
N LYS A 322 -26.58 -16.40 -10.85
CA LYS A 322 -25.38 -17.24 -10.86
C LYS A 322 -24.13 -16.42 -10.50
N GLU A 323 -23.93 -15.28 -11.16
CA GLU A 323 -22.78 -14.40 -10.88
C GLU A 323 -22.82 -13.82 -9.45
N ILE A 324 -24.01 -13.49 -8.94
CA ILE A 324 -24.22 -13.04 -7.56
C ILE A 324 -23.81 -14.13 -6.57
N GLN A 325 -24.24 -15.38 -6.79
CA GLN A 325 -23.96 -16.48 -5.88
C GLN A 325 -22.46 -16.79 -5.83
N GLU A 326 -21.81 -16.90 -6.99
CA GLU A 326 -20.35 -17.09 -7.06
C GLU A 326 -19.59 -15.94 -6.39
N GLY A 327 -20.04 -14.69 -6.60
CA GLY A 327 -19.47 -13.52 -5.96
C GLY A 327 -19.63 -13.52 -4.43
N PHE A 328 -20.78 -13.96 -3.92
CA PHE A 328 -21.03 -14.12 -2.48
C PHE A 328 -20.11 -15.14 -1.83
N ASP A 329 -19.93 -16.29 -2.47
CA ASP A 329 -19.12 -17.37 -1.91
C ASP A 329 -17.67 -16.91 -1.75
N ILE A 330 -17.12 -16.22 -2.76
CA ILE A 330 -15.79 -15.60 -2.68
C ILE A 330 -15.75 -14.47 -1.64
N ALA A 331 -16.75 -13.59 -1.61
CA ALA A 331 -16.79 -12.48 -0.65
C ALA A 331 -16.81 -12.97 0.80
N ARG A 332 -17.42 -14.13 1.08
CA ARG A 332 -17.39 -14.77 2.40
C ARG A 332 -16.03 -15.38 2.72
N VAL A 333 -15.42 -16.10 1.78
CA VAL A 333 -14.08 -16.69 1.95
C VAL A 333 -13.05 -15.62 2.34
N TYR A 334 -13.08 -14.46 1.67
CA TYR A 334 -12.17 -13.36 1.95
C TYR A 334 -12.69 -12.36 3.00
N SER A 335 -13.80 -12.65 3.67
CA SER A 335 -14.44 -11.76 4.65
C SER A 335 -14.66 -10.32 4.13
N ASN A 336 -14.90 -10.18 2.82
CA ASN A 336 -15.06 -8.90 2.14
C ASN A 336 -16.48 -8.35 2.34
N LYS A 337 -16.69 -7.64 3.46
CA LYS A 337 -18.00 -7.06 3.84
C LYS A 337 -18.56 -6.13 2.76
N ARG A 338 -17.72 -5.36 2.08
CA ARG A 338 -18.14 -4.44 1.02
C ARG A 338 -18.86 -5.18 -0.11
N TYR A 339 -18.24 -6.22 -0.68
CA TYR A 339 -18.89 -6.96 -1.76
C TYR A 339 -20.06 -7.82 -1.29
N ASN A 340 -20.04 -8.34 -0.06
CA ASN A 340 -21.21 -9.00 0.52
C ASN A 340 -22.44 -8.07 0.52
N ILE A 341 -22.27 -6.80 0.89
CA ILE A 341 -23.36 -5.81 0.84
C ILE A 341 -23.79 -5.54 -0.60
N LYS A 342 -22.84 -5.34 -1.52
CA LYS A 342 -23.13 -5.06 -2.94
C LYS A 342 -23.94 -6.19 -3.59
N PHE A 343 -23.54 -7.44 -3.39
CA PHE A 343 -24.25 -8.60 -3.90
C PHE A 343 -25.64 -8.76 -3.26
N ASN A 344 -25.78 -8.51 -1.95
CA ASN A 344 -27.09 -8.60 -1.28
C ASN A 344 -28.07 -7.54 -1.78
N VAL A 345 -27.60 -6.32 -2.00
CA VAL A 345 -28.42 -5.26 -2.60
C VAL A 345 -28.89 -5.68 -3.99
N LEU A 346 -28.01 -6.25 -4.82
CA LEU A 346 -28.37 -6.67 -6.16
C LEU A 346 -29.35 -7.86 -6.15
N ASP A 347 -29.19 -8.83 -5.25
CA ASP A 347 -30.13 -9.94 -5.08
C ASP A 347 -31.54 -9.46 -4.69
N LEU A 348 -31.64 -8.56 -3.70
CA LEU A 348 -32.92 -8.00 -3.27
C LEU A 348 -33.63 -7.23 -4.40
N ARG A 349 -32.86 -6.53 -5.23
CA ARG A 349 -33.38 -5.85 -6.43
C ARG A 349 -33.88 -6.85 -7.48
N LEU A 350 -33.08 -7.88 -7.75
CA LEU A 350 -33.41 -8.94 -8.71
C LEU A 350 -34.72 -9.65 -8.33
N ASN A 351 -34.89 -9.94 -7.04
CA ASN A 351 -36.08 -10.59 -6.49
C ASN A 351 -37.25 -9.63 -6.23
N LYS A 352 -37.12 -8.34 -6.61
CA LYS A 352 -38.15 -7.28 -6.44
C LYS A 352 -38.64 -7.12 -5.00
N ARG A 353 -37.80 -7.42 -4.01
CA ARG A 353 -38.13 -7.36 -2.57
C ARG A 353 -37.94 -5.94 -2.03
N LYS A 354 -38.77 -4.99 -2.47
CA LYS A 354 -38.58 -3.55 -2.23
C LYS A 354 -38.53 -3.15 -0.75
N GLU A 355 -39.41 -3.70 0.09
CA GLU A 355 -39.41 -3.40 1.54
C GLU A 355 -38.15 -3.91 2.24
N ASP A 356 -37.74 -5.14 1.92
CA ASP A 356 -36.52 -5.74 2.45
C ASP A 356 -35.27 -4.97 1.98
N LEU A 357 -35.28 -4.51 0.72
CA LEU A 357 -34.24 -3.65 0.17
C LEU A 357 -34.13 -2.33 0.94
N VAL A 358 -35.24 -1.64 1.21
CA VAL A 358 -35.22 -0.41 2.03
C VAL A 358 -34.69 -0.69 3.43
N ALA A 359 -35.13 -1.78 4.07
CA ALA A 359 -34.66 -2.17 5.40
C ALA A 359 -33.15 -2.46 5.40
N TYR A 360 -32.65 -3.19 4.40
CA TYR A 360 -31.23 -3.53 4.28
C TYR A 360 -30.37 -2.31 3.96
N LEU A 361 -30.80 -1.44 3.04
CA LEU A 361 -30.09 -0.21 2.71
C LEU A 361 -29.95 0.70 3.93
N SER A 362 -31.04 0.92 4.67
CA SER A 362 -31.06 1.82 5.84
C SER A 362 -30.34 1.28 7.08
N LYS A 363 -30.40 -0.03 7.33
CA LYS A 363 -29.83 -0.64 8.54
C LYS A 363 -28.42 -1.20 8.36
N THR A 364 -27.99 -1.44 7.12
CA THR A 364 -26.75 -2.17 6.85
C THR A 364 -25.88 -1.46 5.81
N ALA A 365 -26.39 -1.25 4.59
CA ALA A 365 -25.53 -0.75 3.52
C ALA A 365 -25.06 0.68 3.78
N ILE A 366 -25.99 1.63 3.96
CA ILE A 366 -25.66 3.05 4.17
C ILE A 366 -24.77 3.23 5.41
N PRO A 367 -25.12 2.72 6.61
CA PRO A 367 -24.27 2.88 7.78
C PRO A 367 -22.84 2.33 7.61
N PHE A 368 -22.68 1.22 6.88
CA PHE A 368 -21.36 0.65 6.60
C PHE A 368 -20.50 1.59 5.74
N PHE A 369 -21.05 2.11 4.64
CA PHE A 369 -20.31 3.01 3.76
C PHE A 369 -20.09 4.40 4.39
N GLU A 370 -20.99 4.85 5.28
CA GLU A 370 -20.82 6.07 6.07
C GLU A 370 -19.65 5.93 7.04
N GLN A 371 -19.63 4.84 7.81
CA GLN A 371 -18.56 4.57 8.76
C GLN A 371 -17.19 4.45 8.07
N ASN A 372 -17.15 3.94 6.84
CA ASN A 372 -15.92 3.78 6.07
C ASN A 372 -15.53 5.01 5.23
N GLY A 373 -16.35 6.07 5.20
CA GLY A 373 -16.08 7.28 4.41
C GLY A 373 -16.10 7.05 2.89
N GLU A 374 -16.85 6.06 2.39
CA GLU A 374 -16.90 5.70 0.97
C GLU A 374 -17.94 6.55 0.21
N GLU A 375 -17.68 7.86 0.08
CA GLU A 375 -18.64 8.85 -0.45
C GLU A 375 -19.27 8.50 -1.81
N ALA A 376 -18.49 7.95 -2.74
CA ALA A 376 -18.99 7.56 -4.07
C ALA A 376 -20.04 6.44 -3.98
N GLU A 377 -19.83 5.43 -3.12
CA GLU A 377 -20.79 4.35 -2.90
C GLU A 377 -22.00 4.87 -2.11
N LEU A 378 -21.80 5.82 -1.19
CA LEU A 378 -22.89 6.45 -0.44
C LEU A 378 -23.87 7.19 -1.34
N LYS A 379 -23.36 8.03 -2.26
CA LYS A 379 -24.20 8.74 -3.24
C LYS A 379 -25.05 7.75 -4.03
N HIS A 380 -24.47 6.62 -4.46
CA HIS A 380 -25.19 5.56 -5.15
C HIS A 380 -26.33 4.96 -4.29
N TYR A 381 -26.07 4.61 -3.03
CA TYR A 381 -27.08 3.98 -2.17
C TYR A 381 -28.15 4.95 -1.67
N TYR A 382 -27.80 6.23 -1.49
CA TYR A 382 -28.77 7.29 -1.22
C TYR A 382 -29.71 7.51 -2.40
N TYR A 383 -29.17 7.52 -3.62
CA TYR A 383 -30.00 7.58 -4.81
C TYR A 383 -30.93 6.36 -4.91
N LEU A 384 -30.38 5.15 -4.74
CA LEU A 384 -31.13 3.91 -4.84
C LEU A 384 -32.26 3.82 -3.80
N ILE A 385 -31.99 4.08 -2.51
CA ILE A 385 -33.04 4.04 -1.49
C ILE A 385 -34.10 5.11 -1.74
N GLY A 386 -33.69 6.30 -2.20
CA GLY A 386 -34.57 7.38 -2.60
C GLY A 386 -35.54 6.97 -3.71
N GLN A 387 -35.04 6.34 -4.78
CA GLN A 387 -35.85 5.81 -5.87
C GLN A 387 -36.83 4.72 -5.40
N VAL A 388 -36.38 3.74 -4.61
CA VAL A 388 -37.24 2.64 -4.15
C VAL A 388 -38.34 3.17 -3.21
N LEU A 389 -38.02 4.15 -2.35
CA LEU A 389 -39.02 4.82 -1.51
C LEU A 389 -40.03 5.61 -2.32
N PHE A 390 -39.62 6.23 -3.43
CA PHE A 390 -40.53 6.91 -4.35
C PHE A 390 -41.53 5.93 -4.95
N GLU A 391 -41.05 4.77 -5.45
CA GLU A 391 -41.87 3.71 -5.99
C GLU A 391 -42.84 3.09 -4.96
N LEU A 392 -42.50 3.16 -3.67
CA LEU A 392 -43.35 2.76 -2.55
C LEU A 392 -44.27 3.88 -2.04
N ASN A 393 -44.34 5.01 -2.75
CA ASN A 393 -45.13 6.21 -2.40
C ASN A 393 -44.74 6.87 -1.05
N ARG A 394 -43.49 6.67 -0.60
CA ARG A 394 -42.93 7.27 0.63
C ARG A 394 -42.17 8.55 0.29
N TYR A 395 -42.86 9.50 -0.31
CA TYR A 395 -42.24 10.66 -0.99
C TYR A 395 -41.37 11.55 -0.09
N LYS A 396 -41.78 11.79 1.17
CA LYS A 396 -40.98 12.61 2.11
C LYS A 396 -39.58 12.01 2.35
N LYS A 397 -39.53 10.73 2.73
CA LYS A 397 -38.25 10.03 2.96
C LYS A 397 -37.46 9.87 1.67
N SER A 398 -38.15 9.65 0.55
CA SER A 398 -37.53 9.62 -0.78
C SER A 398 -36.77 10.93 -1.04
N ALA A 399 -37.42 12.08 -0.86
CA ALA A 399 -36.81 13.39 -1.03
C ALA A 399 -35.61 13.60 -0.10
N GLU A 400 -35.72 13.23 1.19
CA GLU A 400 -34.61 13.32 2.16
C GLU A 400 -33.36 12.57 1.68
N TYR A 401 -33.52 11.33 1.19
CA TYR A 401 -32.39 10.55 0.68
C TYR A 401 -31.88 11.02 -0.68
N LEU A 402 -32.75 11.48 -1.58
CA LEU A 402 -32.33 12.04 -2.86
C LEU A 402 -31.52 13.33 -2.68
N MET A 403 -31.87 14.18 -1.71
CA MET A 403 -31.06 15.36 -1.37
C MET A 403 -29.65 14.96 -0.91
N LYS A 404 -29.53 13.96 -0.04
CA LYS A 404 -28.23 13.41 0.38
C LYS A 404 -27.41 12.80 -0.77
N ALA A 405 -28.07 12.33 -1.82
CA ALA A 405 -27.38 11.82 -3.01
C ALA A 405 -26.78 12.95 -3.87
N THR A 406 -27.35 14.16 -3.78
CA THR A 406 -26.96 15.33 -4.56
C THR A 406 -26.08 16.32 -3.81
N GLU A 407 -26.08 16.29 -2.47
CA GLU A 407 -25.17 17.07 -1.66
C GLU A 407 -23.73 16.58 -1.91
N ASP A 408 -22.89 17.45 -2.48
CA ASP A 408 -21.47 17.36 -2.20
C ASP A 408 -21.30 17.72 -0.73
N PHE A 409 -20.56 16.91 0.05
CA PHE A 409 -20.32 17.11 1.49
C PHE A 409 -19.53 18.40 1.82
N MET A 410 -19.47 19.36 0.90
CA MET A 410 -18.88 20.69 1.05
C MET A 410 -19.93 21.80 0.94
N VAL A 411 -20.85 21.87 1.90
CA VAL A 411 -21.58 23.11 2.24
C VAL A 411 -21.23 23.50 3.67
#